data_AF-A0A2E4CXL8-F1
#
_entry.id   AF-A0A2E4CXL8-F1
#
_cell.length_a   1.000
_cell.length_b   1.000
_cell.length_c   1.000
_cell.angle_alpha   90.00
_cell.angle_beta   90.00
_cell.angle_gamma   90.00
#
_symmetry.space_group_name_H-M   'P 1'
#
loop_
_entity.id
_entity.type
_entity.pdbx_description
1 polymer ?
#
loop_
_entity_poly.entity_id
_entity_poly.type
_entity_poly.pdbx_seq_one_letter_code
_entity_poly.pdbx_strand_id
1 'polypeptide(L)'
;MAWTVDAGKILLTALIIFSVAQVSERSTLMAAVLASIPIVSVLSMMLMFHEGQTALEISAFARDIVWLLIPSLLIFIVMPWLIESKGWDFYPALATGLASTVIGYFVMIQVMEKFGLAS
;
A
#
# COMPACT_ATOMS: atom_id res chain seq x y z
N MET A 1 -22.92 21.64 -4.89
CA MET A 1 -21.56 22.17 -4.64
C MET A 1 -20.53 21.06 -4.35
N ALA A 2 -20.89 19.92 -3.74
CA ALA A 2 -19.94 18.82 -3.46
C ALA A 2 -19.40 18.10 -4.72
N TRP A 3 -20.27 17.81 -5.69
CA TRP A 3 -19.93 16.99 -6.87
C TRP A 3 -18.82 17.54 -7.77
N THR A 4 -18.68 18.87 -7.89
CA THR A 4 -17.61 19.48 -8.71
C THR A 4 -16.24 19.40 -8.03
N VAL A 5 -16.22 19.41 -6.70
CA VAL A 5 -15.01 19.24 -5.89
C VAL A 5 -14.55 17.79 -5.94
N ASP A 6 -15.50 16.85 -5.87
CA ASP A 6 -15.21 15.42 -5.96
C ASP A 6 -14.71 15.03 -7.36
N ALA A 7 -15.29 15.60 -8.42
CA ALA A 7 -14.80 15.42 -9.79
C ALA A 7 -13.36 15.93 -9.98
N GLY A 8 -13.01 17.06 -9.35
CA GLY A 8 -11.65 17.60 -9.36
C GLY A 8 -10.64 16.67 -8.66
N LYS A 9 -11.03 16.09 -7.51
CA LYS A 9 -10.22 15.09 -6.80
C LYS A 9 -10.00 13.85 -7.66
N ILE A 10 -11.06 13.32 -8.28
CA ILE A 10 -10.98 12.14 -9.16
C ILE A 10 -10.04 12.37 -10.34
N LEU A 11 -10.17 13.52 -11.03
CA LEU A 11 -9.30 13.85 -12.18
C LEU A 11 -7.84 14.00 -11.76
N LEU A 12 -7.57 14.64 -10.62
CA LEU A 12 -6.21 14.76 -10.10
C LEU A 12 -5.62 13.40 -9.74
N THR A 13 -6.37 12.54 -9.06
CA THR A 13 -5.94 11.18 -8.72
C THR A 13 -5.69 10.34 -9.97
N ALA A 14 -6.59 10.42 -10.96
CA ALA A 14 -6.44 9.73 -12.24
C ALA A 14 -5.19 10.21 -13.01
N LEU A 15 -4.93 11.52 -13.03
CA LEU A 15 -3.75 12.10 -13.68
C LEU A 15 -2.44 11.66 -13.00
N ILE A 16 -2.42 11.64 -11.66
CA ILE A 16 -1.27 11.17 -10.87
C ILE A 16 -1.01 9.69 -11.18
N ILE A 17 -2.04 8.83 -11.09
CA ILE A 17 -1.92 7.40 -11.36
C ILE A 17 -1.45 7.15 -12.80
N PHE A 18 -2.05 7.83 -13.79
CA PHE A 18 -1.68 7.70 -15.19
C PHE A 18 -0.23 8.12 -15.46
N SER A 19 0.22 9.21 -14.83
CA SER A 19 1.61 9.68 -14.97
C SER A 19 2.60 8.68 -14.37
N VAL A 20 2.28 8.13 -13.19
CA VAL A 20 3.06 7.07 -12.55
C VAL A 20 3.11 5.80 -13.42
N ALA A 21 1.99 5.42 -14.02
CA ALA A 21 1.91 4.25 -14.91
C ALA A 21 2.76 4.41 -16.17
N GLN A 22 2.68 5.56 -16.86
CA GLN A 22 3.48 5.84 -18.05
C GLN A 22 4.98 5.90 -17.78
N VAL A 23 5.41 6.40 -16.61
CA VAL A 23 6.82 6.41 -16.23
C VAL A 23 7.32 5.00 -15.90
N SER A 24 6.46 4.14 -15.35
CA SER A 24 6.78 2.76 -15.01
C SER A 24 7.00 1.86 -16.22
N GLU A 25 6.33 2.12 -17.35
CA GLU A 25 6.48 1.33 -18.59
C GLU A 25 7.88 1.42 -19.23
N ARG A 26 8.69 2.44 -18.88
CA ARG A 26 10.00 2.66 -19.49
C ARG A 26 11.16 1.97 -18.77
N SER A 27 11.00 1.56 -17.52
CA SER A 27 12.05 0.90 -16.74
C SER A 27 11.48 0.12 -15.57
N THR A 28 11.85 -1.16 -15.46
CA THR A 28 11.49 -2.03 -14.34
C THR A 28 11.98 -1.49 -13.00
N LEU A 29 13.15 -0.84 -12.97
CA LEU A 29 13.68 -0.22 -11.75
C LEU A 29 12.83 0.99 -11.36
N MET A 30 12.42 1.80 -12.33
CA MET A 30 11.54 2.95 -12.08
C MET A 30 10.15 2.49 -11.62
N ALA A 31 9.63 1.42 -12.20
CA ALA A 31 8.37 0.79 -11.77
C ALA A 31 8.45 0.30 -10.32
N ALA A 32 9.56 -0.33 -9.93
CA ALA A 32 9.77 -0.79 -8.55
C ALA A 32 9.88 0.38 -7.56
N VAL A 33 10.64 1.44 -7.91
CA VAL A 33 10.74 2.66 -7.10
C VAL A 33 9.36 3.29 -6.92
N LEU A 34 8.62 3.50 -8.01
CA LEU A 34 7.29 4.09 -7.97
C LEU A 34 6.30 3.23 -7.15
N ALA A 35 6.33 1.91 -7.32
CA ALA A 35 5.49 0.99 -6.53
C ALA A 35 5.83 1.03 -5.03
N SER A 36 7.08 1.32 -4.67
CA SER A 36 7.51 1.45 -3.27
C SER A 36 7.11 2.77 -2.60
N ILE A 37 6.77 3.81 -3.36
CA ILE A 37 6.35 5.09 -2.80
C ILE A 37 4.90 4.94 -2.30
N PRO A 38 4.61 5.20 -1.02
CA PRO A 38 3.27 5.05 -0.46
C PRO A 38 2.40 6.27 -0.80
N ILE A 39 2.16 6.52 -2.09
CA ILE A 39 1.43 7.70 -2.59
C ILE A 39 0.03 7.76 -1.96
N VAL A 40 -0.65 6.62 -1.87
CA VAL A 40 -1.98 6.52 -1.26
C VAL A 40 -1.92 6.98 0.20
N SER A 41 -0.95 6.50 0.99
CA SER A 41 -0.80 6.89 2.38
C SER A 41 -0.50 8.39 2.54
N VAL A 42 0.35 8.95 1.68
CA VAL A 42 0.63 10.39 1.69
C VAL A 42 -0.62 11.20 1.41
N LEU A 43 -1.39 10.82 0.38
CA LEU A 43 -2.65 11.47 0.06
C LEU A 43 -3.68 11.35 1.19
N SER A 44 -3.79 10.18 1.82
CA SER A 44 -4.64 9.99 3.00
C SER A 44 -4.26 10.93 4.14
N MET A 45 -2.97 11.06 4.47
CA MET A 45 -2.52 12.00 5.51
C MET A 45 -2.81 13.47 5.15
N MET A 46 -2.68 13.85 3.88
CA MET A 46 -3.05 15.19 3.42
C MET A 46 -4.56 15.45 3.54
N LEU A 47 -5.39 14.44 3.23
CA LEU A 47 -6.84 14.51 3.43
C LEU A 47 -7.19 14.60 4.91
N MET A 48 -6.62 13.75 5.77
CA MET A 48 -6.79 13.79 7.22
C MET A 48 -6.49 15.18 7.77
N PHE A 49 -5.37 15.78 7.34
CA PHE A 49 -5.02 17.15 7.72
C PHE A 49 -6.06 18.17 7.25
N HIS A 50 -6.56 18.04 6.01
CA HIS A 50 -7.60 18.92 5.48
C HIS A 50 -8.95 18.76 6.20
N GLU A 51 -9.27 17.54 6.66
CA GLU A 51 -10.46 17.20 7.44
C GLU A 51 -10.36 17.66 8.91
N GLY A 52 -9.24 18.25 9.31
CA GLY A 52 -9.03 18.83 10.63
C GLY A 52 -8.49 17.85 11.68
N GLN A 53 -8.00 16.68 11.26
CA GLN A 53 -7.36 15.73 12.16
C GLN A 53 -6.05 16.31 12.71
N THR A 54 -5.77 15.98 13.96
CA THR A 54 -4.60 16.46 14.70
C THR A 54 -3.30 15.83 14.18
N ALA A 55 -2.18 16.52 14.39
CA ALA A 55 -0.86 15.96 14.06
C ALA A 55 -0.58 14.63 14.80
N LEU A 56 -1.18 14.42 15.98
CA LEU A 56 -1.05 13.18 16.74
C LEU A 56 -1.78 12.02 16.04
N GLU A 57 -3.00 12.23 15.57
CA GLU A 57 -3.79 11.24 14.81
C GLU A 57 -3.11 10.88 13.49
N ILE A 58 -2.59 11.87 12.77
CA ILE A 58 -1.84 11.63 11.53
C ILE A 58 -0.55 10.87 11.81
N SER A 59 0.16 11.21 12.89
CA SER A 59 1.37 10.49 13.30
C SER A 59 1.08 9.04 13.74
N ALA A 60 -0.05 8.80 14.38
CA ALA A 60 -0.52 7.48 14.77
C ALA A 60 -0.78 6.62 13.52
N PHE A 61 -1.57 7.13 12.58
CA PHE A 61 -1.81 6.47 11.30
C PHE A 61 -0.52 6.15 10.53
N ALA A 62 0.43 7.08 10.50
CA ALA A 62 1.73 6.85 9.88
C ALA A 62 2.52 5.70 10.56
N ARG A 63 2.43 5.58 11.89
CA ARG A 63 3.06 4.46 12.64
C ARG A 63 2.38 3.13 12.34
N ASP A 64 1.05 3.11 12.28
CA ASP A 64 0.30 1.90 11.92
C ASP A 64 0.67 1.40 10.52
N ILE A 65 0.83 2.31 9.55
CA ILE A 65 1.29 1.95 8.20
C ILE A 65 2.64 1.24 8.23
N VAL A 66 3.59 1.64 9.08
CA VAL A 66 4.91 0.99 9.15
C VAL A 66 4.76 -0.48 9.55
N TRP A 67 3.93 -0.78 10.54
CA TRP A 67 3.69 -2.16 10.99
C TRP A 67 2.97 -2.99 9.94
N LEU A 68 1.99 -2.40 9.27
CA LEU A 68 1.22 -3.06 8.21
C LEU A 68 2.00 -3.19 6.89
N LEU A 69 3.06 -2.40 6.68
CA LEU A 69 3.93 -2.58 5.53
C LEU A 69 4.66 -3.93 5.59
N ILE A 70 5.07 -4.39 6.78
CA ILE A 70 5.81 -5.64 6.96
C ILE A 70 5.06 -6.86 6.40
N PRO A 71 3.79 -7.16 6.77
CA PRO A 71 3.04 -8.26 6.17
C PRO A 71 2.74 -8.04 4.68
N SER A 72 2.64 -6.78 4.21
CA SER A 72 2.49 -6.50 2.78
C SER A 72 3.70 -6.97 1.96
N LEU A 73 4.90 -7.01 2.54
CA LEU A 73 6.12 -7.50 1.89
C LEU A 73 6.10 -9.00 1.58
N LEU A 74 5.23 -9.78 2.22
CA LEU A 74 5.15 -11.24 2.02
C LEU A 74 4.87 -11.60 0.56
N ILE A 75 4.02 -10.85 -0.15
CA ILE A 75 3.73 -11.12 -1.56
C ILE A 75 4.99 -10.99 -2.43
N PHE A 76 5.86 -10.01 -2.14
CA PHE A 76 7.10 -9.77 -2.87
C PHE A 76 8.19 -10.79 -2.55
N ILE A 77 7.99 -11.66 -1.56
CA ILE A 77 8.89 -12.76 -1.22
C ILE A 77 8.31 -14.09 -1.72
N VAL A 78 7.06 -14.37 -1.36
CA VAL A 78 6.40 -15.65 -1.63
C VAL A 78 6.15 -15.85 -3.12
N MET A 79 5.66 -14.83 -3.82
CA MET A 79 5.32 -14.97 -5.24
C MET A 79 6.57 -15.22 -6.11
N PRO A 80 7.66 -14.42 -6.02
CA PRO A 80 8.87 -14.72 -6.77
C PRO A 80 9.46 -16.08 -6.41
N TRP A 81 9.47 -16.45 -5.13
CA TRP A 81 9.97 -17.75 -4.70
C TRP A 81 9.18 -18.92 -5.29
N LEU A 82 7.85 -18.84 -5.35
CA LEU A 82 7.01 -19.88 -5.97
C LEU A 82 7.25 -19.99 -7.48
N ILE A 83 7.40 -18.86 -8.18
CA ILE A 83 7.65 -18.85 -9.62
C ILE A 83 9.06 -19.39 -9.91
N GLU A 84 10.09 -18.84 -9.27
CA GLU A 84 11.49 -19.13 -9.57
C GLU A 84 11.96 -20.49 -9.01
N SER A 85 11.55 -20.85 -7.79
CA SER A 85 12.03 -22.06 -7.12
C SER A 85 11.08 -23.25 -7.24
N LYS A 86 9.77 -23.02 -7.42
CA LYS A 86 8.77 -24.09 -7.53
C LYS A 86 8.18 -24.23 -8.93
N GLY A 87 8.48 -23.32 -9.85
CA GLY A 87 7.98 -23.36 -11.23
C GLY A 87 6.47 -23.17 -11.32
N TRP A 88 5.85 -22.50 -10.35
CA TRP A 88 4.42 -22.22 -10.38
C TRP A 88 4.09 -21.19 -11.47
N ASP A 89 2.90 -21.34 -12.07
CA ASP A 89 2.34 -20.30 -12.93
C ASP A 89 2.03 -19.03 -12.15
N PHE A 90 1.96 -17.90 -12.88
CA PHE A 90 1.76 -16.57 -12.31
C PHE A 90 0.54 -16.46 -11.39
N TYR A 91 -0.65 -16.89 -11.83
CA TYR A 91 -1.89 -16.71 -11.07
C TYR A 91 -1.94 -17.52 -9.77
N PRO A 92 -1.60 -18.82 -9.74
CA PRO A 92 -1.48 -19.57 -8.49
C PRO A 92 -0.45 -18.98 -7.51
N ALA A 93 0.71 -18.54 -8.02
CA ALA A 93 1.74 -17.91 -7.20
C ALA A 93 1.26 -16.57 -6.61
N LEU A 94 0.60 -15.75 -7.42
CA LEU A 94 -0.03 -14.49 -7.00
C LEU A 94 -1.07 -14.75 -5.90
N ALA A 95 -2.00 -15.68 -6.13
CA ALA A 95 -3.04 -16.02 -5.15
C ALA A 95 -2.45 -16.45 -3.81
N THR A 96 -1.38 -17.24 -3.82
CA THR A 96 -0.70 -17.70 -2.61
C THR A 96 0.07 -16.59 -1.92
N GLY A 97 0.72 -15.70 -2.67
CA GLY A 97 1.35 -14.49 -2.14
C GLY A 97 0.34 -13.57 -1.46
N LEU A 98 -0.82 -13.32 -2.09
CA LEU A 98 -1.91 -12.56 -1.48
C LEU A 98 -2.44 -13.24 -0.21
N ALA A 99 -2.70 -14.54 -0.26
CA ALA A 99 -3.17 -15.28 0.91
C ALA A 99 -2.17 -15.19 2.07
N SER A 100 -0.88 -15.28 1.77
CA SER A 100 0.21 -15.11 2.75
C SER A 100 0.21 -13.71 3.37
N THR A 101 0.05 -12.66 2.56
CA THR A 101 -0.08 -11.28 3.07
C THR A 101 -1.30 -11.10 3.95
N VAL A 102 -2.45 -11.65 3.56
CA VAL A 102 -3.69 -11.58 4.38
C VAL A 102 -3.49 -12.27 5.73
N ILE A 103 -2.92 -13.47 5.74
CA ILE A 103 -2.57 -14.18 6.98
C ILE A 103 -1.59 -13.34 7.81
N GLY A 104 -0.58 -12.76 7.16
CA GLY A 104 0.38 -11.85 7.79
C GLY A 104 -0.28 -10.65 8.47
N TYR A 105 -1.28 -10.03 7.84
CA TYR A 105 -2.04 -8.94 8.46
C TYR A 105 -2.76 -9.39 9.73
N PHE A 106 -3.46 -10.52 9.71
CA PHE A 106 -4.13 -11.05 10.90
C PHE A 106 -3.16 -11.33 12.05
N VAL A 107 -1.97 -11.84 11.74
CA VAL A 107 -0.93 -12.07 12.75
C VAL A 107 -0.38 -10.75 13.26
N MET A 108 -0.07 -9.80 12.38
CA MET A 108 0.52 -8.53 12.76
C MET A 108 -0.43 -7.69 13.61
N ILE A 109 -1.72 -7.64 13.28
CA ILE A 109 -2.71 -6.91 14.07
C ILE A 109 -2.79 -7.47 15.49
N GLN A 110 -2.85 -8.80 15.65
CA GLN A 110 -2.81 -9.44 16.97
C GLN A 110 -1.52 -9.15 17.75
N VAL A 111 -0.38 -9.05 17.06
CA VAL A 111 0.90 -8.64 17.66
C VAL A 111 0.81 -7.19 18.13
N MET A 112 0.33 -6.29 17.27
CA MET A 112 0.20 -4.87 17.61
C MET A 112 -0.73 -4.66 18.82
N GLU A 113 -1.85 -5.36 18.88
CA GLU A 113 -2.77 -5.32 20.02
C GLU A 113 -2.11 -5.83 21.31
N LYS A 114 -1.40 -6.96 21.26
CA LYS A 114 -0.74 -7.55 22.43
C LYS A 114 0.36 -6.67 23.02
N PHE A 115 1.07 -5.92 22.19
CA PHE A 115 2.16 -5.04 22.61
C PHE A 115 1.74 -3.58 22.79
N GLY A 116 0.44 -3.26 22.64
CA GLY A 116 -0.06 -1.88 22.75
C GLY A 116 0.54 -0.94 21.68
N LEU A 117 0.85 -1.49 20.50
CA LEU A 117 1.43 -0.76 19.37
C LEU A 117 0.37 -0.18 18.43
N ALA A 118 -0.86 -0.72 18.45
CA ALA A 118 -1.99 -0.17 17.72
C ALA A 118 -2.47 1.11 18.42
N SER A 119 -2.60 2.20 17.64
CA SER A 119 -3.11 3.49 18.12
C SER A 119 -4.62 3.56 18.30
#